data_AF-A0A1M5YXX2-F1
#
_entry.id   AF-A0A1M5YXX2-F1
#
_cell.length_a   1.000
_cell.length_b   1.000
_cell.length_c   1.000
_cell.angle_alpha   90.00
_cell.angle_beta   90.00
_cell.angle_gamma   90.00
#
_symmetry.space_group_name_H-M   'P 1'
#
loop_
_entity.id
_entity.type
_entity.pdbx_description
1 polymer ?
#
loop_
_entity_poly.entity_id
_entity_poly.type
_entity_poly.pdbx_seq_one_letter_code
_entity_poly.pdbx_strand_id
1 'polypeptide(L)'
;MRSPQDMQIVLIDITNACTERCSNCTRFCGNHKKPFFMDFETFKRAVDSMEGFPGLVALIGGEPTLHPEFERFMEYLQTRYPRQDRQKRLFYPQKQFIKELLHQEFESHRIATKPDGTRTFERAGIGIYSNTSGNYHKYHEMIQDTFQVQFLNDHINPSFHQPGLFARKDLGISDEEWISIRDNCWLQSAWSATITPKGAFFCEVAAAMDMLFDGPGGWPIEPGWWKRKPEDFGDQKRWCEYCGFPLQTFMRKSSDEIDDVSPSMYKKLEEIGSPRLKSGRTHLVDIKDGKIDDRDKATGKRFFATQKYVEHYEDRFNAEKSLLYTDEFDTVYIEDGDGFGDKLNSVMKSAAGWILFTKDKSKETGVKDMMRGCVMNPGTMHVGGDYYLFNKNAISIKKLGFDRISVLSSFKELVDLWIPEKVIDIADTDKVLEWHRDSIEKGKRYAIWGMGLSGSFLADTVKSSGGILELAVDKDEEKQNTDFYGARVHAPEYLRDHGDEFDYLMIAHYSRFDEICDEALQMGIPKEKIIMPYEI
;
A
#
# COMPACT_ATOMS: atom_id res chain seq x y z
N MET A 1 10.31 -22.41 -5.26
CA MET A 1 10.05 -21.42 -4.18
C MET A 1 11.16 -20.37 -4.19
N ARG A 2 10.85 -19.13 -3.79
CA ARG A 2 11.76 -17.96 -3.79
C ARG A 2 12.34 -17.70 -2.40
N SER A 3 13.61 -17.31 -2.26
CA SER A 3 14.17 -16.86 -0.98
C SER A 3 13.55 -15.52 -0.56
N PRO A 4 13.38 -15.22 0.75
CA PRO A 4 12.95 -13.89 1.19
C PRO A 4 13.85 -12.75 0.68
N GLN A 5 15.15 -12.99 0.52
CA GLN A 5 16.10 -11.99 0.00
C GLN A 5 15.75 -11.54 -1.41
N ASP A 6 15.13 -12.44 -2.17
CA ASP A 6 14.76 -12.17 -3.55
C ASP A 6 13.37 -11.56 -3.61
N MET A 7 12.58 -11.52 -2.53
CA MET A 7 11.23 -10.94 -2.54
C MET A 7 11.29 -9.41 -2.52
N GLN A 8 10.33 -8.76 -3.20
CA GLN A 8 10.28 -7.29 -3.23
C GLN A 8 9.81 -6.69 -1.91
N ILE A 9 9.03 -7.45 -1.14
CA ILE A 9 8.39 -7.00 0.08
C ILE A 9 8.58 -8.06 1.15
N VAL A 10 8.93 -7.63 2.36
CA VAL A 10 8.84 -8.40 3.59
C VAL A 10 7.87 -7.71 4.53
N LEU A 11 7.04 -8.50 5.19
CA LEU A 11 5.96 -7.99 6.03
C LEU A 11 6.29 -8.10 7.51
N ILE A 12 5.71 -7.20 8.31
CA ILE A 12 5.69 -7.30 9.77
C ILE A 12 4.23 -7.29 10.21
N ASP A 13 3.77 -8.44 10.68
CA ASP A 13 2.43 -8.68 11.19
C ASP A 13 2.30 -8.16 12.62
N ILE A 14 1.82 -6.93 12.79
CA ILE A 14 1.75 -6.30 14.11
C ILE A 14 0.44 -6.62 14.85
N THR A 15 -0.62 -7.00 14.14
CA THR A 15 -1.90 -7.46 14.71
C THR A 15 -2.70 -8.24 13.67
N ASN A 16 -3.60 -9.13 14.06
CA ASN A 16 -4.65 -9.69 13.20
C ASN A 16 -6.06 -9.15 13.55
N ALA A 17 -6.15 -8.11 14.40
CA ALA A 17 -7.41 -7.39 14.62
C ALA A 17 -7.78 -6.65 13.33
N CYS A 18 -9.03 -6.75 12.88
CA CYS A 18 -9.51 -6.07 11.68
C CYS A 18 -10.99 -5.72 11.85
N THR A 19 -11.44 -4.62 11.24
CA THR A 19 -12.86 -4.28 11.16
C THR A 19 -13.58 -5.05 10.06
N GLU A 20 -12.83 -5.54 9.07
CA GLU A 20 -13.36 -6.31 7.95
C GLU A 20 -13.44 -7.80 8.25
N ARG A 21 -14.27 -8.51 7.46
CA ARG A 21 -14.46 -9.96 7.53
C ARG A 21 -14.36 -10.60 6.16
N CYS A 22 -13.40 -10.14 5.35
CA CYS A 22 -13.29 -10.57 3.96
C CYS A 22 -13.29 -12.10 3.83
N SER A 23 -14.02 -12.61 2.85
CA SER A 23 -13.94 -14.00 2.40
C SER A 23 -12.49 -14.35 2.08
N ASN A 24 -12.01 -15.49 2.56
CA ASN A 24 -10.71 -16.06 2.22
C ASN A 24 -9.51 -15.10 2.46
N CYS A 25 -9.57 -14.28 3.53
CA CYS A 25 -8.47 -13.38 3.92
C CYS A 25 -7.16 -14.15 4.15
N THR A 26 -6.02 -13.65 3.67
CA THR A 26 -4.69 -14.29 3.84
C THR A 26 -4.21 -14.33 5.28
N ARG A 27 -4.79 -13.49 6.17
CA ARG A 27 -4.56 -13.51 7.62
C ARG A 27 -5.62 -14.25 8.42
N PHE A 28 -6.64 -14.77 7.74
CA PHE A 28 -7.76 -15.49 8.34
C PHE A 28 -8.44 -14.69 9.45
N CYS A 29 -8.50 -13.35 9.29
CA CYS A 29 -9.16 -12.45 10.23
C CYS A 29 -10.60 -12.92 10.50
N GLY A 30 -10.99 -12.93 11.77
CA GLY A 30 -12.26 -13.47 12.24
C GLY A 30 -12.26 -14.97 12.60
N ASN A 31 -11.34 -15.79 12.08
CA ASN A 31 -11.18 -17.19 12.53
C ASN A 31 -10.44 -17.29 13.87
N HIS A 32 -9.65 -16.27 14.22
CA HIS A 32 -8.93 -16.20 15.49
C HIS A 32 -9.89 -15.91 16.65
N LYS A 33 -9.86 -16.74 17.70
CA LYS A 33 -10.69 -16.55 18.91
C LYS A 33 -10.40 -15.21 19.61
N LYS A 34 -9.14 -14.79 19.61
CA LYS A 34 -8.67 -13.51 20.14
C LYS A 34 -7.64 -12.95 19.17
N PRO A 35 -7.69 -11.64 18.87
CA PRO A 35 -6.63 -11.03 18.11
C PRO A 35 -5.34 -10.99 18.93
N PHE A 36 -4.19 -10.97 18.26
CA PHE A 36 -2.91 -10.66 18.86
C PHE A 36 -2.55 -9.19 18.62
N PHE A 37 -1.70 -8.67 19.50
CA PHE A 37 -1.03 -7.38 19.36
C PHE A 37 0.45 -7.63 19.68
N MET A 38 1.33 -7.36 18.72
CA MET A 38 2.77 -7.59 18.87
C MET A 38 3.31 -6.68 19.98
N ASP A 39 4.15 -7.21 20.87
CA ASP A 39 4.78 -6.35 21.88
C ASP A 39 5.89 -5.50 21.27
N PHE A 40 6.17 -4.35 21.90
CA PHE A 40 7.15 -3.39 21.39
C PHE A 40 8.58 -3.96 21.24
N GLU A 41 9.05 -4.83 22.13
CA GLU A 41 10.41 -5.37 22.01
C GLU A 41 10.51 -6.37 20.85
N THR A 42 9.46 -7.15 20.60
CA THR A 42 9.37 -7.99 19.40
C THR A 42 9.30 -7.15 18.13
N PHE A 43 8.54 -6.05 18.14
CA PHE A 43 8.50 -5.12 17.01
C PHE A 43 9.88 -4.52 16.71
N LYS A 44 10.62 -4.07 17.73
CA LYS A 44 11.99 -3.58 17.56
C LYS A 44 12.91 -4.61 16.93
N ARG A 45 12.88 -5.86 17.42
CA ARG A 45 13.66 -6.95 16.83
C ARG A 45 13.26 -7.19 15.37
N ALA A 46 11.97 -7.15 15.06
CA ALA A 46 11.47 -7.33 13.69
C ALA A 46 12.04 -6.27 12.76
N VAL A 47 11.90 -4.99 13.13
CA VAL A 47 12.42 -3.85 12.37
C VAL A 47 13.94 -3.91 12.22
N ASP A 48 14.67 -4.14 13.31
CA ASP A 48 16.14 -4.16 13.30
C ASP A 48 16.70 -5.34 12.52
N SER A 49 16.01 -6.49 12.52
CA SER A 49 16.44 -7.67 11.74
C SER A 49 16.42 -7.46 10.22
N MET A 50 15.71 -6.43 9.75
CA MET A 50 15.58 -6.08 8.35
C MET A 50 16.67 -5.12 7.86
N GLU A 51 17.63 -4.73 8.72
CA GLU A 51 18.77 -3.93 8.29
C GLU A 51 19.49 -4.58 7.10
N GLY A 52 19.72 -3.79 6.05
CA GLY A 52 20.36 -4.22 4.80
C GLY A 52 19.45 -4.97 3.81
N PHE A 53 18.16 -5.16 4.11
CA PHE A 53 17.20 -5.66 3.11
C PHE A 53 16.94 -4.58 2.05
N PRO A 54 17.09 -4.88 0.75
CA PRO A 54 17.01 -3.86 -0.30
C PRO A 54 15.58 -3.49 -0.71
N GLY A 55 14.60 -4.34 -0.39
CA GLY A 55 13.20 -4.15 -0.76
C GLY A 55 12.40 -3.32 0.26
N LEU A 56 11.08 -3.45 0.18
CA LEU A 56 10.14 -2.78 1.05
C LEU A 56 9.87 -3.61 2.32
N VAL A 57 9.96 -2.98 3.49
CA VAL A 57 9.48 -3.56 4.76
C VAL A 57 8.13 -2.95 5.09
N ALA A 58 7.06 -3.72 5.08
CA ALA A 58 5.72 -3.18 5.25
C ALA A 58 4.97 -3.75 6.47
N LEU A 59 4.29 -2.87 7.20
CA LEU A 59 3.39 -3.27 8.28
C LEU A 59 2.10 -3.82 7.69
N ILE A 60 1.64 -4.94 8.24
CA ILE A 60 0.40 -5.62 7.82
C ILE A 60 -0.24 -6.33 9.01
N GLY A 61 -1.37 -6.96 8.71
CA GLY A 61 -1.92 -8.10 9.40
C GLY A 61 -3.43 -8.09 9.20
N GLY A 62 -4.17 -7.73 10.23
CA GLY A 62 -5.53 -7.23 10.07
C GLY A 62 -5.49 -5.78 9.58
N GLU A 63 -5.95 -4.86 10.42
CA GLU A 63 -5.76 -3.43 10.25
C GLU A 63 -4.66 -2.95 11.22
N PRO A 64 -3.43 -2.66 10.75
CA PRO A 64 -2.30 -2.28 11.59
C PRO A 64 -2.59 -1.10 12.53
N THR A 65 -3.40 -0.14 12.09
CA THR A 65 -3.75 1.05 12.89
C THR A 65 -4.65 0.73 14.09
N LEU A 66 -5.17 -0.50 14.23
CA LEU A 66 -5.84 -0.96 15.44
C LEU A 66 -4.88 -1.34 16.58
N HIS A 67 -3.57 -1.37 16.33
CA HIS A 67 -2.60 -1.67 17.37
C HIS A 67 -2.63 -0.62 18.50
N PRO A 68 -2.74 -1.02 19.79
CA PRO A 68 -2.84 -0.06 20.90
C PRO A 68 -1.58 0.81 21.07
N GLU A 69 -0.42 0.29 20.66
CA GLU A 69 0.86 1.02 20.68
C GLU A 69 1.27 1.56 19.30
N PHE A 70 0.32 1.78 18.38
CA PHE A 70 0.64 2.22 17.01
C PHE A 70 1.53 3.48 16.98
N GLU A 71 1.22 4.50 17.80
CA GLU A 71 2.01 5.73 17.88
C GLU A 71 3.48 5.43 18.25
N ARG A 72 3.69 4.60 19.29
CA ARG A 72 5.03 4.19 19.76
C ARG A 72 5.80 3.41 18.69
N PHE A 73 5.11 2.62 17.88
CA PHE A 73 5.73 1.88 16.77
C PHE A 73 6.18 2.84 15.67
N MET A 74 5.37 3.85 15.34
CA MET A 74 5.71 4.86 14.33
C MET A 74 6.91 5.70 14.77
N GLU A 75 6.94 6.12 16.03
CA GLU A 75 8.09 6.83 16.61
C GLU A 75 9.38 6.03 16.45
N TYR A 76 9.34 4.72 16.72
CA TYR A 76 10.51 3.86 16.52
C TYR A 76 10.90 3.73 15.05
N LEU A 77 9.94 3.52 14.14
CA LEU A 77 10.22 3.46 12.70
C LEU A 77 10.89 4.73 12.19
N GLN A 78 10.44 5.91 12.63
CA GLN A 78 11.03 7.19 12.26
C GLN A 78 12.50 7.32 12.70
N THR A 79 12.94 6.62 13.76
CA THR A 79 14.36 6.58 14.15
C THR A 79 15.22 5.69 13.25
N ARG A 80 14.63 4.68 12.60
CA ARG A 80 15.32 3.72 11.73
C ARG A 80 15.24 4.10 10.25
N TYR A 81 14.13 4.73 9.86
CA TYR A 81 13.81 5.15 8.50
C TYR A 81 13.40 6.62 8.53
N PRO A 82 14.37 7.54 8.67
CA PRO A 82 14.07 8.96 8.77
C PRO A 82 13.39 9.48 7.50
N ARG A 83 12.49 10.45 7.69
CA ARG A 83 11.72 11.10 6.63
C ARG A 83 12.63 11.66 5.53
N GLN A 84 12.27 11.48 4.27
CA GLN A 84 12.94 12.13 3.13
C GLN A 84 12.27 13.45 2.77
N ASP A 85 13.03 14.40 2.23
CA ASP A 85 12.52 15.74 1.85
C ASP A 85 11.35 15.70 0.85
N ARG A 86 11.31 14.69 -0.01
CA ARG A 86 10.28 14.53 -1.06
C ARG A 86 8.88 14.22 -0.51
N GLN A 87 8.76 13.93 0.79
CA GLN A 87 7.47 13.67 1.45
C GLN A 87 6.68 14.93 1.79
N LYS A 88 7.21 16.13 1.51
CA LYS A 88 6.57 17.41 1.84
C LYS A 88 5.31 17.69 1.04
N ARG A 89 5.12 17.09 -0.14
CA ARG A 89 3.92 17.30 -0.96
C ARG A 89 2.66 16.93 -0.21
N LEU A 90 2.67 15.83 0.54
CA LEU A 90 1.56 15.36 1.37
C LEU A 90 1.25 16.25 2.59
N PHE A 91 1.98 17.36 2.80
CA PHE A 91 1.61 18.42 3.74
C PHE A 91 0.63 19.42 3.14
N TYR A 92 0.63 19.56 1.82
CA TYR A 92 -0.28 20.44 1.11
C TYR A 92 -1.65 19.78 0.90
N PRO A 93 -2.73 20.56 0.77
CA PRO A 93 -4.05 20.04 0.44
C PRO A 93 -4.06 19.20 -0.84
N GLN A 94 -4.53 17.94 -0.76
CA GLN A 94 -4.44 16.98 -1.86
C GLN A 94 -5.74 16.81 -2.63
N LYS A 95 -5.84 17.40 -3.83
CA LYS A 95 -6.96 17.17 -4.77
C LYS A 95 -6.95 15.75 -5.35
N GLN A 96 -5.75 15.21 -5.61
CA GLN A 96 -5.55 13.86 -6.19
C GLN A 96 -4.69 13.01 -5.25
N PHE A 97 -5.16 12.82 -4.01
CA PHE A 97 -4.40 12.17 -2.93
C PHE A 97 -3.77 10.82 -3.33
N ILE A 98 -4.55 9.94 -3.97
CA ILE A 98 -4.08 8.61 -4.39
C ILE A 98 -2.97 8.69 -5.44
N LYS A 99 -3.05 9.67 -6.33
CA LYS A 99 -2.03 9.92 -7.33
C LYS A 99 -0.72 10.41 -6.69
N GLU A 100 -0.82 11.26 -5.68
CA GLU A 100 0.37 11.70 -4.93
C GLU A 100 1.02 10.54 -4.15
N LEU A 101 0.23 9.62 -3.58
CA LEU A 101 0.77 8.39 -2.98
C LEU A 101 1.51 7.52 -4.00
N LEU A 102 1.01 7.43 -5.23
CA LEU A 102 1.71 6.73 -6.33
C LEU A 102 3.02 7.42 -6.70
N HIS A 103 3.04 8.76 -6.76
CA HIS A 103 4.27 9.52 -7.00
C HIS A 103 5.33 9.26 -5.93
N GLN A 104 4.91 9.25 -4.66
CA GLN A 104 5.78 8.91 -3.53
C GLN A 104 6.26 7.45 -3.60
N GLU A 105 5.38 6.50 -3.94
CA GLU A 105 5.73 5.09 -4.13
C GLU A 105 6.78 4.95 -5.24
N PHE A 106 6.62 5.61 -6.37
CA PHE A 106 7.61 5.58 -7.44
C PHE A 106 8.97 6.14 -6.99
N GLU A 107 8.97 7.24 -6.26
CA GLU A 107 10.20 7.83 -5.71
C GLU A 107 10.92 6.93 -4.69
N SER A 108 10.24 5.93 -4.15
CA SER A 108 10.82 4.90 -3.30
C SER A 108 11.55 3.80 -4.09
N HIS A 109 11.34 3.68 -5.40
CA HIS A 109 11.90 2.59 -6.19
C HIS A 109 13.41 2.72 -6.39
N ARG A 110 14.12 1.60 -6.36
CA ARG A 110 15.56 1.49 -6.56
C ARG A 110 15.88 0.32 -7.48
N ILE A 111 17.01 0.40 -8.17
CA ILE A 111 17.53 -0.74 -8.93
C ILE A 111 18.08 -1.77 -7.94
N ALA A 112 17.54 -2.98 -7.99
CA ALA A 112 18.10 -4.16 -7.35
C ALA A 112 18.78 -5.04 -8.42
N THR A 113 19.98 -5.54 -8.13
CA THR A 113 20.67 -6.51 -8.99
C THR A 113 20.68 -7.86 -8.30
N LYS A 114 20.09 -8.86 -8.95
CA LYS A 114 20.04 -10.24 -8.46
C LYS A 114 21.39 -10.93 -8.62
N PRO A 115 21.64 -12.04 -7.90
CA PRO A 115 22.89 -12.80 -8.03
C PRO A 115 23.19 -13.31 -9.45
N ASP A 116 22.16 -13.52 -10.28
CA ASP A 116 22.28 -13.92 -11.68
C ASP A 116 22.59 -12.73 -12.63
N GLY A 117 22.75 -11.51 -12.11
CA GLY A 117 22.98 -10.29 -12.87
C GLY A 117 21.71 -9.60 -13.37
N THR A 118 20.53 -10.22 -13.20
CA THR A 118 19.25 -9.63 -13.60
C THR A 118 18.96 -8.39 -12.76
N ARG A 119 18.53 -7.31 -13.41
CA ARG A 119 18.16 -6.07 -12.72
C ARG A 119 16.65 -5.94 -12.61
N THR A 120 16.18 -5.47 -11.46
CA THR A 120 14.78 -5.14 -11.21
C THR A 120 14.67 -3.74 -10.60
N PHE A 121 13.55 -3.06 -10.85
CA PHE A 121 13.25 -1.75 -10.31
C PHE A 121 12.17 -1.92 -9.25
N GLU A 122 12.57 -1.90 -7.98
CA GLU A 122 11.75 -2.39 -6.89
C GLU A 122 11.55 -1.31 -5.83
N ARG A 123 10.39 -1.35 -5.18
CA ARG A 123 10.07 -0.49 -4.03
C ARG A 123 11.03 -0.77 -2.90
N ALA A 124 11.48 0.31 -2.26
CA ALA A 124 12.37 0.23 -1.10
C ALA A 124 11.85 1.13 0.02
N GLY A 125 12.26 0.83 1.25
CA GLY A 125 11.92 1.62 2.44
C GLY A 125 10.84 0.97 3.29
N ILE A 126 9.96 1.79 3.87
CA ILE A 126 8.89 1.33 4.75
C ILE A 126 7.51 1.62 4.19
N GLY A 127 6.62 0.64 4.38
CA GLY A 127 5.23 0.76 3.95
C GLY A 127 4.21 0.28 4.97
N ILE A 128 2.94 0.48 4.63
CA ILE A 128 1.79 0.02 5.42
C ILE A 128 0.68 -0.48 4.49
N TYR A 129 0.07 -1.59 4.88
CA TYR A 129 -1.22 -2.03 4.34
C TYR A 129 -2.33 -1.55 5.28
N SER A 130 -3.34 -0.89 4.74
CA SER A 130 -4.43 -0.34 5.54
C SER A 130 -5.76 -0.43 4.81
N ASN A 131 -6.82 -0.71 5.56
CA ASN A 131 -8.19 -0.69 5.11
C ASN A 131 -8.84 0.70 5.15
N THR A 132 -8.05 1.75 5.36
CA THR A 132 -8.48 3.16 5.49
C THR A 132 -9.59 3.39 6.53
N SER A 133 -9.62 2.59 7.60
CA SER A 133 -10.58 2.75 8.70
C SER A 133 -10.49 4.10 9.43
N GLY A 134 -11.42 4.34 10.35
CA GLY A 134 -11.37 5.52 11.22
C GLY A 134 -10.06 5.69 12.00
N ASN A 135 -9.32 4.61 12.30
CA ASN A 135 -8.00 4.72 12.93
C ASN A 135 -6.91 5.18 11.95
N TYR A 136 -7.02 4.83 10.66
CA TYR A 136 -6.16 5.42 9.64
C TYR A 136 -6.35 6.94 9.57
N HIS A 137 -7.61 7.41 9.59
CA HIS A 137 -7.91 8.84 9.69
C HIS A 137 -7.36 9.47 10.98
N LYS A 138 -7.55 8.81 12.13
CA LYS A 138 -7.00 9.25 13.43
C LYS A 138 -5.48 9.45 13.39
N TYR A 139 -4.75 8.53 12.76
CA TYR A 139 -3.28 8.57 12.68
C TYR A 139 -2.77 9.15 11.35
N HIS A 140 -3.61 9.85 10.58
CA HIS A 140 -3.27 10.31 9.24
C HIS A 140 -1.95 11.09 9.20
N GLU A 141 -1.75 12.04 10.13
CA GLU A 141 -0.48 12.78 10.26
C GLU A 141 0.73 11.84 10.42
N MET A 142 0.67 10.90 11.38
CA MET A 142 1.80 10.00 11.65
C MET A 142 2.08 9.06 10.48
N ILE A 143 1.03 8.62 9.78
CA ILE A 143 1.17 7.74 8.61
C ILE A 143 1.89 8.48 7.48
N GLN A 144 1.46 9.70 7.17
CA GLN A 144 2.11 10.53 6.14
C GLN A 144 3.56 10.90 6.52
N ASP A 145 3.85 11.07 7.81
CA ASP A 145 5.21 11.35 8.30
C ASP A 145 6.14 10.14 8.26
N THR A 146 5.61 8.91 8.18
CA THR A 146 6.38 7.68 8.39
C THR A 146 6.57 6.89 7.11
N PHE A 147 5.51 6.61 6.37
CA PHE A 147 5.55 5.62 5.29
C PHE A 147 5.85 6.23 3.92
N GLN A 148 6.74 5.59 3.15
CA GLN A 148 6.98 5.93 1.74
C GLN A 148 5.97 5.26 0.80
N VAL A 149 5.42 4.11 1.23
CA VAL A 149 4.50 3.31 0.43
C VAL A 149 3.26 2.98 1.25
N GLN A 150 2.08 3.30 0.72
CA GLN A 150 0.81 3.12 1.42
C GLN A 150 -0.13 2.28 0.56
N PHE A 151 -0.25 1.00 0.88
CA PHE A 151 -1.17 0.08 0.22
C PHE A 151 -2.56 0.22 0.84
N LEU A 152 -3.29 1.22 0.35
CA LEU A 152 -4.65 1.50 0.80
C LEU A 152 -5.63 0.60 0.05
N ASN A 153 -6.67 0.13 0.74
CA ASN A 153 -7.81 -0.55 0.14
C ASN A 153 -9.03 -0.31 1.03
N ASP A 154 -9.97 0.52 0.59
CA ASP A 154 -11.18 0.80 1.38
C ASP A 154 -12.19 -0.37 1.41
N HIS A 155 -11.92 -1.45 0.65
CA HIS A 155 -12.78 -2.63 0.52
C HIS A 155 -14.20 -2.33 -0.01
N ILE A 156 -14.40 -1.17 -0.62
CA ILE A 156 -15.68 -0.75 -1.21
C ILE A 156 -15.85 -1.37 -2.60
N ASN A 157 -14.75 -1.49 -3.35
CA ASN A 157 -14.77 -2.03 -4.70
C ASN A 157 -14.74 -3.57 -4.73
N PRO A 158 -15.40 -4.21 -5.72
CA PRO A 158 -15.45 -5.67 -5.80
C PRO A 158 -14.05 -6.29 -5.92
N SER A 159 -13.63 -7.03 -4.89
CA SER A 159 -12.42 -7.85 -4.90
C SER A 159 -12.78 -9.33 -4.82
N PHE A 160 -11.95 -10.20 -5.39
CA PHE A 160 -12.15 -11.66 -5.38
C PHE A 160 -10.92 -12.35 -4.76
N HIS A 161 -11.16 -13.27 -3.83
CA HIS A 161 -10.11 -13.97 -3.09
C HIS A 161 -10.18 -15.48 -3.37
N GLN A 162 -9.02 -16.09 -3.60
CA GLN A 162 -8.86 -17.54 -3.66
C GLN A 162 -8.83 -18.12 -2.23
N PRO A 163 -9.49 -19.27 -1.97
CA PRO A 163 -9.47 -19.90 -0.65
C PRO A 163 -8.08 -20.39 -0.26
N GLY A 164 -7.57 -19.87 0.85
CA GLY A 164 -6.29 -20.28 1.43
C GLY A 164 -6.38 -21.53 2.30
N LEU A 165 -7.53 -21.80 2.95
CA LEU A 165 -7.72 -22.93 3.87
C LEU A 165 -8.17 -24.19 3.12
N PHE A 166 -7.26 -24.76 2.33
CA PHE A 166 -7.55 -25.90 1.45
C PHE A 166 -6.41 -26.93 1.48
N ALA A 167 -6.71 -28.17 1.87
CA ALA A 167 -5.71 -29.22 1.95
C ALA A 167 -5.55 -29.95 0.60
N ARG A 168 -4.30 -30.11 0.15
CA ARG A 168 -4.00 -30.81 -1.12
C ARG A 168 -4.42 -32.29 -1.11
N LYS A 169 -4.39 -32.93 0.07
CA LYS A 169 -4.84 -34.32 0.24
C LYS A 169 -6.35 -34.49 0.03
N ASP A 170 -7.16 -33.47 0.31
CA ASP A 170 -8.59 -33.53 0.02
C ASP A 170 -8.86 -33.55 -1.50
N LEU A 171 -7.93 -33.02 -2.30
CA LEU A 171 -7.96 -33.08 -3.77
C LEU A 171 -7.32 -34.35 -4.35
N GLY A 172 -6.92 -35.31 -3.53
CA GLY A 172 -6.27 -36.53 -3.99
C GLY A 172 -4.85 -36.33 -4.58
N ILE A 173 -4.23 -35.17 -4.37
CA ILE A 173 -2.89 -34.87 -4.88
C ILE A 173 -1.85 -35.68 -4.09
N SER A 174 -1.08 -36.50 -4.80
CA SER A 174 -0.05 -37.37 -4.21
C SER A 174 1.15 -36.57 -3.69
N ASP A 175 1.98 -37.21 -2.86
CA ASP A 175 3.21 -36.58 -2.34
C ASP A 175 4.21 -36.26 -3.47
N GLU A 176 4.24 -37.07 -4.52
CA GLU A 176 5.12 -36.90 -5.68
C GLU A 176 4.71 -35.68 -6.52
N GLU A 177 3.44 -35.55 -6.86
CA GLU A 177 2.90 -34.40 -7.60
C GLU A 177 3.03 -33.10 -6.80
N TRP A 178 2.86 -33.20 -5.48
CA TRP A 178 2.76 -32.05 -4.60
C TRP A 178 4.02 -31.18 -4.58
N ILE A 179 5.21 -31.78 -4.62
CA ILE A 179 6.48 -31.03 -4.55
C ILE A 179 6.56 -30.00 -5.68
N SER A 180 6.25 -30.42 -6.91
CA SER A 180 6.26 -29.54 -8.08
C SER A 180 5.21 -28.43 -7.96
N ILE A 181 3.99 -28.76 -7.51
CA ILE A 181 2.90 -27.79 -7.33
C ILE A 181 3.25 -26.74 -6.27
N ARG A 182 3.73 -27.19 -5.10
CA ARG A 182 4.16 -26.32 -4.00
C ARG A 182 5.27 -25.39 -4.43
N ASP A 183 6.28 -25.93 -5.13
CA ASP A 183 7.48 -25.16 -5.45
C ASP A 183 7.24 -24.10 -6.54
N ASN A 184 6.14 -24.23 -7.30
CA ASN A 184 5.63 -23.28 -8.27
C ASN A 184 4.45 -22.42 -7.74
N CYS A 185 4.28 -22.31 -6.41
CA CYS A 185 3.23 -21.49 -5.81
C CYS A 185 3.29 -20.03 -6.30
N TRP A 186 2.20 -19.56 -6.92
CA TRP A 186 2.13 -18.20 -7.47
C TRP A 186 2.22 -17.13 -6.36
N LEU A 187 1.58 -17.39 -5.21
CA LEU A 187 1.56 -16.45 -4.09
C LEU A 187 2.96 -16.25 -3.53
N GLN A 188 3.69 -17.35 -3.30
CA GLN A 188 5.05 -17.31 -2.75
C GLN A 188 6.06 -16.69 -3.73
N SER A 189 5.77 -16.74 -5.03
CA SER A 189 6.60 -16.14 -6.06
C SER A 189 6.38 -14.62 -6.20
N ALA A 190 5.14 -14.17 -6.00
CA ALA A 190 4.72 -12.78 -6.21
C ALA A 190 4.63 -11.95 -4.91
N TRP A 191 4.51 -12.61 -3.76
CA TRP A 191 4.21 -11.98 -2.48
C TRP A 191 5.13 -12.50 -1.38
N SER A 192 4.82 -12.13 -0.15
CA SER A 192 5.87 -11.82 0.81
C SER A 192 6.17 -12.92 1.84
N ALA A 193 7.42 -12.91 2.30
CA ALA A 193 7.81 -13.42 3.61
C ALA A 193 7.29 -12.47 4.70
N THR A 194 7.18 -12.95 5.94
CA THR A 194 6.66 -12.12 7.04
C THR A 194 7.32 -12.43 8.39
N ILE A 195 7.20 -11.49 9.33
CA ILE A 195 7.53 -11.65 10.73
C ILE A 195 6.25 -11.54 11.55
N THR A 196 6.00 -12.53 12.42
CA THR A 196 4.92 -12.51 13.42
C THR A 196 5.52 -12.54 14.83
N PRO A 197 4.70 -12.44 15.90
CA PRO A 197 5.20 -12.67 17.25
C PRO A 197 5.83 -14.05 17.48
N LYS A 198 5.53 -15.04 16.62
CA LYS A 198 6.08 -16.39 16.69
C LYS A 198 7.36 -16.59 15.87
N GLY A 199 7.87 -15.56 15.20
CA GLY A 199 9.13 -15.61 14.46
C GLY A 199 9.02 -15.14 13.00
N ALA A 200 10.11 -15.35 12.27
CA ALA A 200 10.20 -15.03 10.84
C ALA A 200 9.86 -16.24 9.96
N PHE A 201 9.12 -15.99 8.88
CA PHE A 201 8.58 -17.01 7.99
C PHE A 201 8.88 -16.72 6.53
N PHE A 202 9.12 -17.78 5.75
CA PHE A 202 9.34 -17.65 4.31
C PHE A 202 8.10 -17.21 3.53
N CYS A 203 6.90 -17.32 4.12
CA CYS A 203 5.63 -17.02 3.48
C CYS A 203 4.61 -16.52 4.49
N GLU A 204 3.91 -15.46 4.12
CA GLU A 204 2.91 -14.82 4.96
C GLU A 204 1.70 -15.70 5.31
N VAL A 205 1.28 -16.59 4.41
CA VAL A 205 0.14 -17.49 4.66
C VAL A 205 0.56 -18.65 5.58
N ALA A 206 1.81 -19.12 5.45
CA ALA A 206 2.35 -20.11 6.38
C ALA A 206 2.39 -19.55 7.81
N ALA A 207 2.88 -18.31 7.98
CA ALA A 207 2.82 -17.57 9.24
C ALA A 207 1.39 -17.42 9.78
N ALA A 208 0.43 -17.03 8.92
CA ALA A 208 -0.96 -16.86 9.33
C ALA A 208 -1.61 -18.17 9.79
N MET A 209 -1.30 -19.29 9.13
CA MET A 209 -1.75 -20.62 9.56
C MET A 209 -1.09 -21.04 10.87
N ASP A 210 0.20 -20.77 11.05
CA ASP A 210 0.92 -21.04 12.30
C ASP A 210 0.29 -20.28 13.48
N MET A 211 -0.08 -19.01 13.27
CA MET A 211 -0.81 -18.22 14.26
C MET A 211 -2.21 -18.77 14.53
N LEU A 212 -2.94 -19.18 13.49
CA LEU A 212 -4.33 -19.65 13.61
C LEU A 212 -4.44 -21.00 14.32
N PHE A 213 -3.55 -21.94 14.00
CA PHE A 213 -3.60 -23.32 14.50
C PHE A 213 -2.58 -23.60 15.61
N ASP A 214 -2.02 -22.55 16.21
CA ASP A 214 -1.00 -22.63 17.24
C ASP A 214 0.16 -23.57 16.89
N GLY A 215 0.80 -23.26 15.76
CA GLY A 215 1.93 -23.99 15.21
C GLY A 215 3.24 -23.94 16.01
N PRO A 216 4.31 -24.56 15.51
CA PRO A 216 5.61 -24.55 16.17
C PRO A 216 6.30 -23.17 16.17
N GLY A 217 5.86 -22.22 15.34
CA GLY A 217 6.50 -20.92 15.18
C GLY A 217 7.53 -20.88 14.04
N GLY A 218 8.07 -19.69 13.82
CA GLY A 218 9.00 -19.37 12.74
C GLY A 218 10.46 -19.45 13.18
N TRP A 219 11.35 -18.98 12.30
CA TRP A 219 12.75 -18.79 12.67
C TRP A 219 12.90 -17.67 13.71
N PRO A 220 13.99 -17.67 14.49
CA PRO A 220 14.33 -16.52 15.33
C PRO A 220 14.37 -15.22 14.52
N ILE A 221 13.90 -14.13 15.14
CA ILE A 221 13.95 -12.79 14.57
C ILE A 221 15.35 -12.22 14.82
N GLU A 222 16.27 -12.46 13.89
CA GLU A 222 17.68 -12.12 14.00
C GLU A 222 18.22 -11.53 12.67
N PRO A 223 19.21 -10.62 12.70
CA PRO A 223 19.78 -10.04 11.49
C PRO A 223 20.17 -11.10 10.46
N GLY A 224 19.75 -10.89 9.21
CA GLY A 224 20.09 -11.78 8.10
C GLY A 224 19.19 -13.01 7.93
N TRP A 225 18.14 -13.19 8.74
CA TRP A 225 17.16 -14.29 8.53
C TRP A 225 16.57 -14.27 7.10
N TRP A 226 16.42 -13.08 6.52
CA TRP A 226 15.86 -12.91 5.18
C TRP A 226 16.77 -13.48 4.08
N LYS A 227 18.04 -13.81 4.36
CA LYS A 227 18.97 -14.47 3.42
C LYS A 227 18.79 -15.98 3.31
N ARG A 228 17.87 -16.57 4.08
CA ARG A 228 17.59 -18.01 4.07
C ARG A 228 17.07 -18.47 2.72
N LYS A 229 17.50 -19.65 2.28
CA LYS A 229 17.16 -20.22 0.98
C LYS A 229 16.04 -21.26 1.11
N PRO A 230 15.39 -21.68 0.00
CA PRO A 230 14.33 -22.69 0.04
C PRO A 230 14.70 -23.99 0.78
N GLU A 231 15.97 -24.36 0.80
CA GLU A 231 16.49 -25.52 1.54
C GLU A 231 16.36 -25.34 3.06
N ASP A 232 16.44 -24.10 3.55
CA ASP A 232 16.34 -23.73 4.97
C ASP A 232 14.90 -23.68 5.49
N PHE A 233 13.89 -23.72 4.60
CA PHE A 233 12.47 -23.54 4.96
C PHE A 233 11.97 -24.64 5.91
N GLY A 234 12.62 -25.81 5.85
CA GLY A 234 12.44 -26.89 6.80
C GLY A 234 10.96 -27.19 7.08
N ASP A 235 10.63 -27.18 8.37
CA ASP A 235 9.31 -27.56 8.86
C ASP A 235 8.19 -26.55 8.56
N GLN A 236 8.52 -25.27 8.30
CA GLN A 236 7.50 -24.27 7.95
C GLN A 236 6.70 -24.67 6.70
N LYS A 237 7.28 -25.50 5.81
CA LYS A 237 6.63 -26.03 4.60
C LYS A 237 5.42 -26.94 4.92
N ARG A 238 5.26 -27.41 6.16
CA ARG A 238 4.06 -28.17 6.57
C ARG A 238 2.76 -27.41 6.32
N TRP A 239 2.80 -26.08 6.41
CA TRP A 239 1.63 -25.24 6.19
C TRP A 239 1.18 -25.23 4.73
N CYS A 240 2.11 -25.49 3.80
CA CYS A 240 1.75 -25.63 2.39
C CYS A 240 0.77 -26.79 2.17
N GLU A 241 0.84 -27.88 2.95
CA GLU A 241 -0.07 -29.04 2.83
C GLU A 241 -1.54 -28.67 3.00
N TYR A 242 -1.80 -27.55 3.69
CA TYR A 242 -3.09 -27.02 4.08
C TYR A 242 -3.46 -25.72 3.34
N CYS A 243 -2.67 -25.38 2.32
CA CYS A 243 -2.76 -24.12 1.59
C CYS A 243 -3.34 -24.30 0.19
N GLY A 244 -4.43 -23.57 -0.09
CA GLY A 244 -5.11 -23.58 -1.38
C GLY A 244 -4.46 -22.75 -2.47
N PHE A 245 -3.59 -21.79 -2.14
CA PHE A 245 -2.97 -20.89 -3.13
C PHE A 245 -2.20 -21.56 -4.26
N PRO A 246 -1.34 -22.58 -4.04
CA PRO A 246 -0.69 -23.29 -5.14
C PRO A 246 -1.66 -24.20 -5.94
N LEU A 247 -2.88 -24.41 -5.45
CA LEU A 247 -3.85 -25.34 -6.05
C LEU A 247 -4.74 -24.64 -7.08
N GLN A 248 -5.30 -25.42 -8.00
CA GLN A 248 -6.30 -24.94 -8.95
C GLN A 248 -7.70 -24.99 -8.31
N THR A 249 -8.05 -23.96 -7.54
CA THR A 249 -9.38 -23.83 -6.91
C THR A 249 -10.26 -22.83 -7.69
N PHE A 250 -11.11 -22.09 -6.99
CA PHE A 250 -11.97 -21.03 -7.50
C PHE A 250 -11.74 -19.74 -6.70
N MET A 251 -12.54 -18.71 -6.96
CA MET A 251 -12.51 -17.44 -6.22
C MET A 251 -13.91 -17.06 -5.73
N ARG A 252 -13.95 -16.35 -4.61
CA ARG A 252 -15.16 -15.78 -4.00
C ARG A 252 -15.02 -14.28 -3.84
N LYS A 253 -16.13 -13.55 -3.92
CA LYS A 253 -16.13 -12.10 -3.65
C LYS A 253 -15.76 -11.85 -2.18
N SER A 254 -14.83 -10.94 -1.93
CA SER A 254 -14.34 -10.62 -0.58
C SER A 254 -15.48 -10.16 0.35
N SER A 255 -16.46 -9.43 -0.19
CA SER A 255 -17.60 -8.90 0.56
C SER A 255 -18.66 -9.94 0.96
N ASP A 256 -18.56 -11.19 0.49
CA ASP A 256 -19.51 -12.24 0.90
C ASP A 256 -19.32 -12.65 2.36
N GLU A 257 -18.18 -12.30 2.97
CA GLU A 257 -17.79 -12.67 4.32
C GLU A 257 -17.87 -14.17 4.63
N ILE A 258 -17.61 -15.03 3.64
CA ILE A 258 -17.64 -16.49 3.79
C ILE A 258 -16.27 -17.07 3.42
N ASP A 259 -15.70 -17.88 4.30
CA ASP A 259 -14.49 -18.65 3.96
C ASP A 259 -14.89 -19.98 3.32
N ASP A 260 -14.30 -20.31 2.17
CA ASP A 260 -14.44 -21.62 1.56
C ASP A 260 -13.31 -22.54 2.03
N VAL A 261 -13.67 -23.70 2.57
CA VAL A 261 -12.70 -24.60 3.20
C VAL A 261 -12.87 -26.04 2.74
N SER A 262 -11.76 -26.75 2.62
CA SER A 262 -11.78 -28.18 2.33
C SER A 262 -12.14 -29.00 3.58
N PRO A 263 -12.58 -30.27 3.45
CA PRO A 263 -12.98 -31.12 4.58
C PRO A 263 -11.97 -31.20 5.72
N SER A 264 -10.69 -31.39 5.41
CA SER A 264 -9.63 -31.44 6.43
C SER A 264 -9.48 -30.11 7.18
N MET A 265 -9.62 -28.99 6.48
CA MET A 265 -9.51 -27.66 7.06
C MET A 265 -10.74 -27.26 7.86
N TYR A 266 -11.92 -27.68 7.43
CA TYR A 266 -13.15 -27.51 8.19
C TYR A 266 -13.04 -28.15 9.58
N LYS A 267 -12.54 -29.40 9.63
CA LYS A 267 -12.32 -30.10 10.90
C LYS A 267 -11.33 -29.36 11.80
N LYS A 268 -10.21 -28.86 11.25
CA LYS A 268 -9.25 -28.06 12.03
C LYS A 268 -9.87 -26.78 12.59
N LEU A 269 -10.71 -26.09 11.81
CA LEU A 269 -11.44 -24.90 12.27
C LEU A 269 -12.43 -25.23 13.39
N GLU A 270 -13.09 -26.39 13.31
CA GLU A 270 -13.98 -26.90 14.36
C GLU A 270 -13.20 -27.17 15.67
N GLU A 271 -12.06 -27.85 15.58
CA GLU A 271 -11.17 -28.16 16.72
C GLU A 271 -10.69 -26.90 17.44
N ILE A 272 -10.28 -25.87 16.70
CA ILE A 272 -9.90 -24.58 17.32
C ILE A 272 -11.11 -23.73 17.69
N GLY A 273 -12.33 -24.17 17.37
CA GLY A 273 -13.58 -23.48 17.66
C GLY A 273 -13.68 -22.09 17.01
N SER A 274 -13.35 -22.01 15.73
CA SER A 274 -13.35 -20.79 14.92
C SER A 274 -14.66 -19.97 15.09
N PRO A 275 -14.58 -18.67 15.39
CA PRO A 275 -15.76 -17.81 15.45
C PRO A 275 -16.53 -17.72 14.13
N ARG A 276 -15.84 -17.73 12.97
CA ARG A 276 -16.52 -17.71 11.67
C ARG A 276 -17.35 -18.96 11.45
N LEU A 277 -16.76 -20.14 11.73
CA LEU A 277 -17.47 -21.42 11.63
C LEU A 277 -18.71 -21.44 12.52
N LYS A 278 -18.55 -21.05 13.80
CA LYS A 278 -19.68 -20.96 14.75
C LYS A 278 -20.78 -19.98 14.32
N SER A 279 -20.41 -18.93 13.59
CA SER A 279 -21.35 -17.93 13.08
C SER A 279 -21.96 -18.27 11.71
N GLY A 280 -21.70 -19.47 11.17
CA GLY A 280 -22.19 -19.88 9.85
C GLY A 280 -21.50 -19.20 8.66
N ARG A 281 -20.32 -18.59 8.88
CA ARG A 281 -19.52 -17.89 7.86
C ARG A 281 -18.41 -18.75 7.26
N THR A 282 -18.60 -20.06 7.26
CA THR A 282 -17.65 -21.03 6.71
C THR A 282 -18.41 -22.01 5.84
N HIS A 283 -18.07 -22.03 4.56
CA HIS A 283 -18.62 -22.94 3.57
C HIS A 283 -17.74 -24.17 3.44
N LEU A 284 -18.29 -25.34 3.75
CA LEU A 284 -17.64 -26.62 3.51
C LEU A 284 -17.80 -26.97 2.03
N VAL A 285 -16.69 -27.00 1.29
CA VAL A 285 -16.67 -27.33 -0.13
C VAL A 285 -16.85 -28.83 -0.32
N ASP A 286 -17.75 -29.22 -1.23
CA ASP A 286 -17.95 -30.62 -1.62
C ASP A 286 -16.86 -31.06 -2.60
N ILE A 287 -16.14 -32.12 -2.22
CA ILE A 287 -15.03 -32.68 -2.99
C ILE A 287 -15.27 -34.18 -3.13
N LYS A 288 -15.39 -34.64 -4.38
CA LYS A 288 -15.59 -36.05 -4.73
C LYS A 288 -14.49 -36.50 -5.68
N ASP A 289 -13.84 -37.61 -5.36
CA ASP A 289 -12.74 -38.17 -6.15
C ASP A 289 -11.66 -37.14 -6.52
N GLY A 290 -11.31 -36.28 -5.55
CA GLY A 290 -10.33 -35.22 -5.71
C GLY A 290 -10.79 -34.00 -6.52
N LYS A 291 -12.07 -33.93 -6.90
CA LYS A 291 -12.63 -32.84 -7.71
C LYS A 291 -13.63 -32.01 -6.92
N ILE A 292 -13.45 -30.69 -6.96
CA ILE A 292 -14.40 -29.71 -6.42
C ILE A 292 -15.68 -29.74 -7.26
N ASP A 293 -16.83 -29.91 -6.62
CA ASP A 293 -18.15 -29.88 -7.26
C ASP A 293 -18.39 -28.53 -7.96
N ASP A 294 -18.97 -28.55 -9.16
CA ASP A 294 -19.18 -27.34 -9.95
C ASP A 294 -20.11 -26.33 -9.27
N ARG A 295 -21.03 -26.80 -8.42
CA ARG A 295 -21.93 -25.94 -7.63
C ARG A 295 -21.18 -25.04 -6.64
N ASP A 296 -20.00 -25.45 -6.19
CA ASP A 296 -19.20 -24.74 -5.19
C ASP A 296 -18.20 -23.77 -5.81
N LYS A 297 -18.02 -23.80 -7.14
CA LYS A 297 -17.16 -22.87 -7.87
C LYS A 297 -17.87 -21.52 -8.03
N ALA A 298 -17.89 -20.75 -6.95
CA ALA A 298 -18.74 -19.57 -6.71
C ALA A 298 -18.81 -18.51 -7.83
N THR A 299 -17.87 -18.46 -8.78
CA THR A 299 -17.86 -17.39 -9.80
C THR A 299 -17.38 -17.79 -11.19
N GLY A 300 -16.87 -19.02 -11.41
CA GLY A 300 -16.21 -19.40 -12.68
C GLY A 300 -14.98 -18.55 -13.06
N LYS A 301 -14.68 -17.47 -12.31
CA LYS A 301 -13.53 -16.58 -12.53
C LYS A 301 -12.25 -17.31 -12.14
N ARG A 302 -11.25 -17.21 -13.02
CA ARG A 302 -9.88 -17.69 -12.80
C ARG A 302 -8.94 -16.50 -12.95
N PHE A 303 -7.77 -16.61 -12.33
CA PHE A 303 -6.74 -15.60 -12.50
C PHE A 303 -6.11 -15.67 -13.90
N PHE A 304 -6.22 -14.60 -14.70
CA PHE A 304 -5.60 -14.52 -16.03
C PHE A 304 -4.48 -13.46 -16.19
N ALA A 305 -4.12 -12.68 -15.15
CA ALA A 305 -3.14 -11.59 -15.26
C ALA A 305 -1.88 -11.74 -14.36
N THR A 306 -0.84 -10.92 -14.59
CA THR A 306 0.43 -10.87 -13.83
C THR A 306 0.36 -10.02 -12.55
N GLN A 307 -0.59 -9.10 -12.41
CA GLN A 307 -1.00 -8.49 -11.15
C GLN A 307 -2.54 -8.56 -11.03
N LYS A 308 -3.00 -9.33 -10.05
CA LYS A 308 -4.30 -10.04 -10.11
C LYS A 308 -5.43 -9.42 -9.26
N TYR A 309 -5.29 -8.15 -8.89
CA TYR A 309 -6.20 -7.50 -7.93
C TYR A 309 -6.67 -6.09 -8.33
N VAL A 310 -6.12 -5.50 -9.39
CA VAL A 310 -6.32 -4.07 -9.71
C VAL A 310 -6.08 -3.83 -11.20
N GLU A 311 -7.04 -3.22 -11.89
CA GLU A 311 -6.84 -2.64 -13.23
C GLU A 311 -6.33 -1.20 -13.13
N HIS A 312 -6.90 -0.39 -12.21
CA HIS A 312 -6.45 0.99 -11.92
C HIS A 312 -6.24 1.20 -10.42
N TYR A 313 -5.12 1.81 -10.02
CA TYR A 313 -4.76 1.96 -8.61
C TYR A 313 -5.73 2.90 -7.86
N GLU A 314 -6.36 3.81 -8.59
CA GLU A 314 -7.43 4.69 -8.14
C GLU A 314 -8.68 3.93 -7.68
N ASP A 315 -8.90 2.71 -8.17
CA ASP A 315 -10.01 1.83 -7.77
C ASP A 315 -9.86 1.28 -6.34
N ARG A 316 -8.84 1.69 -5.58
CA ARG A 316 -8.70 1.29 -4.17
C ARG A 316 -9.27 2.30 -3.18
N PHE A 317 -9.75 3.43 -3.69
CA PHE A 317 -10.17 4.57 -2.89
C PHE A 317 -11.36 5.27 -3.52
N ASN A 318 -12.48 5.23 -2.82
CA ASN A 318 -13.66 5.99 -3.15
C ASN A 318 -13.62 7.34 -2.42
N ALA A 319 -13.30 8.40 -3.15
CA ALA A 319 -13.24 9.76 -2.60
C ALA A 319 -14.58 10.20 -1.96
N GLU A 320 -15.72 9.81 -2.53
CA GLU A 320 -17.06 10.19 -2.04
C GLU A 320 -17.41 9.54 -0.69
N LYS A 321 -16.78 8.40 -0.37
CA LYS A 321 -17.03 7.65 0.87
C LYS A 321 -15.87 7.69 1.86
N SER A 322 -14.80 8.40 1.52
CA SER A 322 -13.60 8.46 2.33
C SER A 322 -13.78 9.36 3.55
N LEU A 323 -13.35 8.86 4.70
CA LEU A 323 -13.30 9.62 5.96
C LEU A 323 -12.22 10.72 5.97
N LEU A 324 -11.39 10.79 4.93
CA LEU A 324 -10.31 11.78 4.82
C LEU A 324 -10.79 13.15 4.32
N TYR A 325 -11.98 13.21 3.70
CA TYR A 325 -12.60 14.47 3.29
C TYR A 325 -13.51 14.99 4.39
N THR A 326 -13.42 16.29 4.67
CA THR A 326 -14.27 16.99 5.62
C THR A 326 -14.30 18.46 5.24
N ASP A 327 -15.36 19.18 5.57
CA ASP A 327 -15.45 20.64 5.43
C ASP A 327 -15.90 21.31 6.74
N GLU A 328 -15.88 20.55 7.84
CA GLU A 328 -16.30 20.98 9.16
C GLU A 328 -15.12 21.59 9.92
N PHE A 329 -15.31 22.81 10.40
CA PHE A 329 -14.37 23.50 11.27
C PHE A 329 -15.10 24.52 12.16
N ASP A 330 -14.46 24.85 13.27
CA ASP A 330 -14.89 25.92 14.16
C ASP A 330 -14.18 27.22 13.79
N THR A 331 -14.93 28.25 13.37
CA THR A 331 -14.36 29.58 13.12
C THR A 331 -14.18 30.32 14.44
N VAL A 332 -12.97 30.83 14.69
CA VAL A 332 -12.66 31.60 15.90
C VAL A 332 -11.93 32.89 15.60
N TYR A 333 -12.20 33.87 16.46
CA TYR A 333 -11.49 35.14 16.52
C TYR A 333 -11.03 35.35 17.95
N ILE A 334 -9.73 35.49 18.14
CA ILE A 334 -9.10 35.78 19.43
C ILE A 334 -8.19 36.98 19.20
N GLU A 335 -8.41 38.05 19.95
CA GLU A 335 -7.52 39.21 19.92
C GLU A 335 -6.19 38.87 20.58
N ASP A 336 -5.10 39.31 19.97
CA ASP A 336 -3.78 39.25 20.58
C ASP A 336 -3.76 40.09 21.87
N GLY A 337 -2.99 39.64 22.85
CA GLY A 337 -2.84 40.27 24.16
C GLY A 337 -3.06 39.30 25.32
N ASP A 338 -3.25 39.86 26.52
CA ASP A 338 -3.38 39.10 27.75
C ASP A 338 -4.59 38.14 27.69
N GLY A 339 -4.33 36.87 27.99
CA GLY A 339 -5.33 35.80 27.95
C GLY A 339 -5.62 35.23 26.55
N PHE A 340 -4.83 35.59 25.52
CA PHE A 340 -4.90 34.93 24.21
C PHE A 340 -4.79 33.41 24.33
N GLY A 341 -3.73 32.93 24.99
CA GLY A 341 -3.47 31.51 25.18
C GLY A 341 -4.57 30.76 25.92
N ASP A 342 -5.14 31.35 26.97
CA ASP A 342 -6.25 30.76 27.72
C ASP A 342 -7.53 30.61 26.87
N LYS A 343 -7.85 31.62 26.06
CA LYS A 343 -8.97 31.57 25.11
C LYS A 343 -8.72 30.51 24.04
N LEU A 344 -7.50 30.42 23.50
CA LEU A 344 -7.13 29.40 22.52
C LEU A 344 -7.25 27.98 23.10
N ASN A 345 -6.81 27.78 24.35
CA ASN A 345 -7.01 26.54 25.08
C ASN A 345 -8.49 26.20 25.26
N SER A 346 -9.34 27.19 25.57
CA SER A 346 -10.79 26.98 25.67
C SER A 346 -11.38 26.53 24.33
N VAL A 347 -10.99 27.16 23.22
CA VAL A 347 -11.41 26.79 21.87
C VAL A 347 -10.99 25.36 21.54
N MET A 348 -9.73 24.99 21.74
CA MET A 348 -9.24 23.64 21.43
C MET A 348 -9.94 22.55 22.25
N LYS A 349 -10.35 22.85 23.48
CA LYS A 349 -11.12 21.92 24.31
C LYS A 349 -12.53 21.67 23.75
N SER A 350 -13.19 22.70 23.22
CA SER A 350 -14.56 22.59 22.69
C SER A 350 -14.64 22.16 21.23
N ALA A 351 -13.62 22.47 20.42
CA ALA A 351 -13.65 22.23 18.98
C ALA A 351 -13.73 20.74 18.64
N ALA A 352 -14.41 20.37 17.56
CA ALA A 352 -14.50 18.96 17.15
C ALA A 352 -13.18 18.46 16.52
N GLY A 353 -12.48 19.33 15.77
CA GLY A 353 -11.23 18.98 15.09
C GLY A 353 -10.53 20.19 14.48
N TRP A 354 -10.95 20.58 13.29
CA TRP A 354 -10.39 21.70 12.55
C TRP A 354 -10.85 23.04 13.12
N ILE A 355 -9.93 24.01 13.17
CA ILE A 355 -10.15 25.36 13.67
C ILE A 355 -9.70 26.33 12.59
N LEU A 356 -10.59 27.25 12.21
CA LEU A 356 -10.27 28.36 11.33
C LEU A 356 -10.08 29.63 12.17
N PHE A 357 -8.85 30.10 12.28
CA PHE A 357 -8.54 31.41 12.84
C PHE A 357 -8.58 32.46 11.72
N THR A 358 -9.52 33.40 11.78
CA THR A 358 -9.65 34.48 10.80
C THR A 358 -10.26 35.72 11.43
N LYS A 359 -9.87 36.90 10.94
CA LYS A 359 -10.54 38.18 11.26
C LYS A 359 -11.66 38.51 10.27
N ASP A 360 -11.72 37.80 9.15
CA ASP A 360 -12.70 38.00 8.08
C ASP A 360 -13.53 36.73 7.89
N LYS A 361 -14.81 36.79 8.25
CA LYS A 361 -15.75 35.68 8.08
C LYS A 361 -16.04 35.37 6.61
N SER A 362 -15.76 36.28 5.67
CA SER A 362 -15.96 36.02 4.24
C SER A 362 -15.08 34.88 3.72
N LYS A 363 -13.98 34.56 4.43
CA LYS A 363 -13.06 33.47 4.10
C LYS A 363 -13.66 32.08 4.27
N GLU A 364 -14.69 31.93 5.12
CA GLU A 364 -15.25 30.62 5.47
C GLU A 364 -15.69 29.83 4.24
N THR A 365 -16.35 30.48 3.27
CA THR A 365 -16.84 29.81 2.06
C THR A 365 -15.68 29.23 1.25
N GLY A 366 -14.62 30.01 1.01
CA GLY A 366 -13.46 29.54 0.24
C GLY A 366 -12.71 28.41 0.94
N VAL A 367 -12.59 28.48 2.26
CA VAL A 367 -11.97 27.40 3.06
C VAL A 367 -12.79 26.12 2.99
N LYS A 368 -14.12 26.22 3.12
CA LYS A 368 -15.02 25.06 2.98
C LYS A 368 -14.89 24.41 1.62
N ASP A 369 -14.92 25.21 0.55
CA ASP A 369 -14.85 24.69 -0.82
C ASP A 369 -13.49 23.99 -1.08
N MET A 370 -12.39 24.53 -0.55
CA MET A 370 -11.08 23.88 -0.59
C MET A 370 -11.11 22.53 0.15
N MET A 371 -11.59 22.50 1.40
CA MET A 371 -11.57 21.28 2.21
C MET A 371 -12.48 20.18 1.65
N ARG A 372 -13.63 20.53 1.02
CA ARG A 372 -14.47 19.57 0.30
C ARG A 372 -13.74 18.86 -0.84
N GLY A 373 -12.86 19.59 -1.53
CA GLY A 373 -12.15 19.09 -2.71
C GLY A 373 -10.79 18.45 -2.41
N CYS A 374 -10.32 18.48 -1.16
CA CYS A 374 -8.96 18.08 -0.82
C CYS A 374 -8.91 17.18 0.41
N VAL A 375 -8.00 16.20 0.38
CA VAL A 375 -7.54 15.55 1.62
C VAL A 375 -6.58 16.50 2.33
N MET A 376 -6.91 16.85 3.57
CA MET A 376 -6.13 17.76 4.40
C MET A 376 -5.20 16.97 5.33
N ASN A 377 -3.98 17.46 5.55
CA ASN A 377 -3.08 16.85 6.54
C ASN A 377 -3.32 17.48 7.92
N PRO A 378 -3.82 16.73 8.93
CA PRO A 378 -4.13 17.31 10.24
C PRO A 378 -2.89 17.79 11.01
N GLY A 379 -1.68 17.38 10.59
CA GLY A 379 -0.43 17.85 11.19
C GLY A 379 0.01 19.25 10.76
N THR A 380 -0.64 19.84 9.76
CA THR A 380 -0.21 21.08 9.14
C THR A 380 -1.06 22.27 9.54
N MET A 381 -0.41 23.43 9.60
CA MET A 381 -1.07 24.73 9.69
C MET A 381 -1.12 25.31 8.27
N HIS A 382 -2.33 25.40 7.73
CA HIS A 382 -2.59 25.97 6.40
C HIS A 382 -2.81 27.47 6.51
N VAL A 383 -1.94 28.24 5.86
CA VAL A 383 -1.92 29.71 5.90
C VAL A 383 -2.51 30.25 4.60
N GLY A 384 -3.56 31.05 4.70
CA GLY A 384 -4.26 31.65 3.56
C GLY A 384 -4.22 33.17 3.55
N GLY A 385 -3.01 33.74 3.61
CA GLY A 385 -2.78 35.18 3.73
C GLY A 385 -3.14 35.71 5.12
N ASP A 386 -4.43 35.95 5.37
CA ASP A 386 -4.96 36.55 6.60
C ASP A 386 -5.72 35.57 7.51
N TYR A 387 -5.78 34.29 7.14
CA TYR A 387 -6.37 33.23 7.95
C TYR A 387 -5.43 32.03 8.11
N TYR A 388 -5.72 31.23 9.15
CA TYR A 388 -4.98 30.03 9.50
C TYR A 388 -5.96 28.90 9.80
N LEU A 389 -5.80 27.76 9.11
CA LEU A 389 -6.58 26.55 9.33
C LEU A 389 -5.66 25.46 9.88
N PHE A 390 -5.99 24.88 11.03
CA PHE A 390 -5.20 23.82 11.65
C PHE A 390 -6.10 22.85 12.42
N ASN A 391 -5.62 21.62 12.64
CA ASN A 391 -6.33 20.65 13.47
C ASN A 391 -5.81 20.69 14.91
N LYS A 392 -6.71 20.67 15.89
CA LYS A 392 -6.33 20.66 17.31
C LYS A 392 -5.50 19.44 17.73
N ASN A 393 -5.58 18.34 16.97
CA ASN A 393 -4.89 17.09 17.29
C ASN A 393 -3.50 16.98 16.65
N ALA A 394 -3.03 18.03 15.94
CA ALA A 394 -1.72 18.06 15.33
C ALA A 394 -0.61 17.74 16.36
N ILE A 395 0.43 17.01 15.94
CA ILE A 395 1.58 16.70 16.79
C ILE A 395 2.26 17.99 17.28
N SER A 396 2.29 19.06 16.47
CA SER A 396 2.77 20.38 16.89
C SER A 396 2.06 20.87 18.16
N ILE A 397 0.73 20.82 18.20
CA ILE A 397 -0.08 21.21 19.37
C ILE A 397 0.22 20.29 20.56
N LYS A 398 0.22 18.97 20.34
CA LYS A 398 0.49 17.97 21.39
C LYS A 398 1.86 18.18 22.04
N LYS A 399 2.90 18.48 21.24
CA LYS A 399 4.27 18.74 21.71
C LYS A 399 4.39 20.04 22.51
N LEU A 400 3.63 21.08 22.17
CA LEU A 400 3.61 22.32 22.94
C LEU A 400 2.93 22.11 24.29
N GLY A 401 1.81 21.39 24.32
CA GLY A 401 1.00 21.17 25.51
C GLY A 401 0.21 22.42 25.95
N PHE A 402 -0.87 22.20 26.70
CA PHE A 402 -1.78 23.29 27.10
C PHE A 402 -1.11 24.37 27.97
N ASP A 403 -0.11 23.99 28.78
CA ASP A 403 0.60 24.91 29.68
C ASP A 403 1.49 25.90 28.92
N ARG A 404 2.10 25.48 27.81
CA ARG A 404 2.89 26.39 26.97
C ARG A 404 1.99 27.26 26.09
N ILE A 405 0.84 26.72 25.71
CA ILE A 405 -0.13 27.47 24.91
C ILE A 405 -0.83 28.56 25.74
N SER A 406 -1.11 28.33 27.03
CA SER A 406 -1.83 29.31 27.88
C SER A 406 -1.08 30.63 28.04
N VAL A 407 0.26 30.59 27.98
CA VAL A 407 1.12 31.77 28.14
C VAL A 407 1.37 32.53 26.83
N LEU A 408 0.84 32.05 25.70
CA LEU A 408 0.99 32.75 24.42
C LEU A 408 0.21 34.06 24.43
N SER A 409 0.81 35.09 23.84
CA SER A 409 0.22 36.43 23.75
C SER A 409 -0.34 36.76 22.37
N SER A 410 0.01 35.98 21.35
CA SER A 410 -0.48 36.21 19.98
C SER A 410 -0.57 34.93 19.16
N PHE A 411 -1.37 34.97 18.09
CA PHE A 411 -1.43 33.85 17.15
C PHE A 411 -0.09 33.64 16.42
N LYS A 412 0.66 34.72 16.18
CA LYS A 412 2.00 34.61 15.56
C LYS A 412 2.95 33.73 16.36
N GLU A 413 2.92 33.81 17.70
CA GLU A 413 3.74 32.94 18.53
C GLU A 413 3.40 31.46 18.35
N LEU A 414 2.11 31.14 18.14
CA LEU A 414 1.70 29.77 17.83
C LEU A 414 2.28 29.30 16.49
N VAL A 415 2.24 30.16 15.46
CA VAL A 415 2.83 29.87 14.14
C VAL A 415 4.33 29.61 14.27
N ASP A 416 5.05 30.49 14.98
CA ASP A 416 6.51 30.41 15.16
C ASP A 416 6.94 29.17 15.97
N LEU A 417 6.03 28.62 16.79
CA LEU A 417 6.24 27.41 17.58
C LEU A 417 5.78 26.13 16.89
N TRP A 418 5.12 26.23 15.73
CA TRP A 418 4.73 25.08 14.93
C TRP A 418 5.97 24.39 14.35
N ILE A 419 5.87 23.10 14.01
CA ILE A 419 6.92 22.41 13.25
C ILE A 419 7.13 23.17 11.93
N PRO A 420 8.29 23.79 11.67
CA PRO A 420 8.43 24.79 10.60
C PRO A 420 8.04 24.29 9.21
N GLU A 421 8.40 23.05 8.86
CA GLU A 421 8.05 22.45 7.57
C GLU A 421 6.55 22.12 7.41
N LYS A 422 5.77 22.18 8.50
CA LYS A 422 4.33 21.93 8.52
C LYS A 422 3.50 23.22 8.60
N VAL A 423 4.13 24.38 8.45
CA VAL A 423 3.45 25.65 8.18
C VAL A 423 3.40 25.83 6.67
N ILE A 424 2.20 25.70 6.11
CA ILE A 424 1.99 25.52 4.67
C ILE A 424 1.24 26.73 4.12
N ASP A 425 1.87 27.49 3.24
CA ASP A 425 1.17 28.52 2.45
C ASP A 425 0.33 27.83 1.38
N ILE A 426 -0.99 27.99 1.46
CA ILE A 426 -1.90 27.36 0.51
C ILE A 426 -1.82 28.00 -0.88
N ALA A 427 -1.34 29.23 -1.01
CA ALA A 427 -1.16 29.89 -2.30
C ALA A 427 -0.09 29.20 -3.15
N ASP A 428 0.86 28.51 -2.50
CA ASP A 428 1.89 27.72 -3.16
C ASP A 428 1.43 26.30 -3.53
N THR A 429 0.21 25.88 -3.16
CA THR A 429 -0.26 24.49 -3.34
C THR A 429 -0.12 24.01 -4.78
N ASP A 430 -0.72 24.71 -5.74
CA ASP A 430 -0.70 24.24 -7.13
C ASP A 430 0.72 24.22 -7.71
N LYS A 431 1.61 25.11 -7.24
CA LYS A 431 3.03 25.17 -7.64
C LYS A 431 3.84 24.00 -7.04
N VAL A 432 3.61 23.66 -5.77
CA VAL A 432 4.34 22.59 -5.08
C VAL A 432 3.86 21.20 -5.53
N LEU A 433 2.58 21.08 -5.87
CA LEU A 433 1.99 19.85 -6.38
C LEU A 433 2.19 19.67 -7.89
N GLU A 434 2.78 20.66 -8.60
CA GLU A 434 3.21 20.48 -9.98
C GLU A 434 4.32 19.43 -10.05
N TRP A 435 3.92 18.23 -10.42
CA TRP A 435 4.84 17.11 -10.52
C TRP A 435 5.50 17.07 -11.90
N HIS A 436 6.83 17.17 -11.92
CA HIS A 436 7.63 17.13 -13.13
C HIS A 436 8.85 16.24 -12.95
N ARG A 437 9.37 15.75 -14.07
CA ARG A 437 10.64 15.02 -14.16
C ARG A 437 11.55 15.69 -15.17
N ASP A 438 12.73 16.09 -14.71
CA ASP A 438 13.77 16.70 -15.56
C ASP A 438 14.24 15.77 -16.69
N SER A 439 14.05 14.46 -16.53
CA SER A 439 14.29 13.44 -17.56
C SER A 439 13.27 13.44 -18.69
N ILE A 440 12.17 14.19 -18.57
CA ILE A 440 11.16 14.35 -19.61
C ILE A 440 11.31 15.72 -20.27
N GLU A 441 11.54 15.71 -21.57
CA GLU A 441 11.65 16.90 -22.40
C GLU A 441 10.28 17.40 -22.85
N LYS A 442 10.01 18.67 -22.55
CA LYS A 442 8.76 19.33 -22.93
C LYS A 442 8.57 19.35 -24.46
N GLY A 443 7.39 18.93 -24.91
CA GLY A 443 7.00 18.92 -26.33
C GLY A 443 7.56 17.75 -27.15
N LYS A 444 8.37 16.87 -26.55
CA LYS A 444 8.84 15.64 -27.19
C LYS A 444 7.76 14.56 -27.17
N ARG A 445 7.77 13.71 -28.21
CA ARG A 445 6.83 12.60 -28.37
C ARG A 445 7.40 11.34 -27.74
N TYR A 446 6.63 10.70 -26.88
CA TYR A 446 7.00 9.51 -26.14
C TYR A 446 6.11 8.35 -26.58
N ALA A 447 6.74 7.20 -26.80
CA ALA A 447 6.09 5.91 -26.85
C ALA A 447 6.30 5.19 -25.51
N ILE A 448 5.32 4.44 -25.03
CA ILE A 448 5.45 3.61 -23.82
C ILE A 448 5.28 2.13 -24.17
N TRP A 449 6.23 1.29 -23.75
CA TRP A 449 6.10 -0.16 -23.84
C TRP A 449 5.67 -0.76 -22.50
N GLY A 450 4.41 -1.20 -22.44
CA GLY A 450 3.79 -1.88 -21.31
C GLY A 450 2.71 -1.05 -20.64
N MET A 451 1.48 -1.58 -20.60
CA MET A 451 0.31 -0.93 -19.99
C MET A 451 -0.03 -1.52 -18.62
N GLY A 452 0.99 -1.86 -17.83
CA GLY A 452 0.80 -2.23 -16.43
C GLY A 452 0.70 -0.99 -15.54
N LEU A 453 0.68 -1.21 -14.22
CA LEU A 453 0.75 -0.14 -13.22
C LEU A 453 1.92 0.83 -13.47
N SER A 454 3.08 0.27 -13.83
CA SER A 454 4.28 1.03 -14.23
C SER A 454 4.06 1.89 -15.48
N GLY A 455 3.28 1.39 -16.45
CA GLY A 455 2.92 2.13 -17.66
C GLY A 455 2.05 3.32 -17.35
N SER A 456 1.01 3.14 -16.53
CA SER A 456 0.09 4.21 -16.15
C SER A 456 0.83 5.34 -15.46
N PHE A 457 1.80 4.99 -14.60
CA PHE A 457 2.69 5.95 -13.97
C PHE A 457 3.56 6.72 -14.97
N LEU A 458 4.23 6.03 -15.90
CA LEU A 458 5.09 6.70 -16.89
C LEU A 458 4.28 7.57 -17.85
N ALA A 459 3.05 7.17 -18.20
CA ALA A 459 2.13 7.98 -18.98
C ALA A 459 1.77 9.29 -18.26
N ASP A 460 1.48 9.20 -16.96
CA ASP A 460 1.24 10.37 -16.12
C ASP A 460 2.49 11.25 -15.99
N THR A 461 3.68 10.64 -15.89
CA THR A 461 4.97 11.34 -15.84
C THR A 461 5.21 12.17 -17.09
N VAL A 462 5.01 11.57 -18.26
CA VAL A 462 5.17 12.23 -19.56
C VAL A 462 4.25 13.45 -19.63
N LYS A 463 2.96 13.25 -19.34
CA LYS A 463 1.96 14.33 -19.43
C LYS A 463 2.22 15.45 -18.43
N SER A 464 2.49 15.10 -17.18
CA SER A 464 2.69 16.09 -16.10
C SER A 464 3.98 16.90 -16.31
N SER A 465 4.97 16.33 -16.98
CA SER A 465 6.23 17.02 -17.32
C SER A 465 6.19 17.74 -18.69
N GLY A 466 5.03 17.77 -19.35
CA GLY A 466 4.84 18.48 -20.62
C GLY A 466 5.32 17.74 -21.87
N GLY A 467 5.59 16.44 -21.77
CA GLY A 467 5.79 15.55 -22.92
C GLY A 467 4.46 15.15 -23.56
N ILE A 468 4.53 14.61 -24.78
CA ILE A 468 3.38 14.13 -25.55
C ILE A 468 3.43 12.61 -25.57
N LEU A 469 2.44 11.94 -24.99
CA LEU A 469 2.29 10.49 -25.16
C LEU A 469 1.66 10.22 -26.53
N GLU A 470 2.47 9.81 -27.50
CA GLU A 470 2.03 9.62 -28.89
C GLU A 470 1.35 8.27 -29.08
N LEU A 471 1.99 7.21 -28.58
CA LEU A 471 1.52 5.83 -28.73
C LEU A 471 1.93 4.97 -27.53
N ALA A 472 1.27 3.85 -27.37
CA ALA A 472 1.67 2.80 -26.43
C ALA A 472 1.73 1.44 -27.13
N VAL A 473 2.54 0.53 -26.62
CA VAL A 473 2.61 -0.84 -27.10
C VAL A 473 2.51 -1.85 -25.95
N ASP A 474 1.80 -2.95 -26.18
CA ASP A 474 1.70 -4.07 -25.24
C ASP A 474 1.59 -5.40 -26.01
N LYS A 475 2.19 -6.47 -25.46
CA LYS A 475 2.16 -7.81 -26.04
C LYS A 475 0.80 -8.48 -25.87
N ASP A 476 0.01 -8.02 -24.91
CA ASP A 476 -1.32 -8.53 -24.65
C ASP A 476 -2.31 -8.09 -25.75
N GLU A 477 -2.79 -9.05 -26.54
CA GLU A 477 -3.73 -8.81 -27.64
C GLU A 477 -5.05 -8.17 -27.16
N GLU A 478 -5.47 -8.42 -25.91
CA GLU A 478 -6.70 -7.83 -25.36
C GLU A 478 -6.57 -6.32 -25.11
N LYS A 479 -5.34 -5.82 -24.93
CA LYS A 479 -5.05 -4.40 -24.72
C LYS A 479 -4.79 -3.63 -26.02
N GLN A 480 -4.45 -4.33 -27.09
CA GLN A 480 -4.19 -3.67 -28.36
C GLN A 480 -5.48 -3.04 -28.89
N ASN A 481 -5.35 -1.95 -29.65
CA ASN A 481 -6.49 -1.20 -30.18
C ASN A 481 -7.39 -0.53 -29.13
N THR A 482 -6.93 -0.38 -27.88
CA THR A 482 -7.60 0.44 -26.86
C THR A 482 -7.00 1.85 -26.80
N ASP A 483 -7.63 2.71 -26.00
CA ASP A 483 -7.03 3.97 -25.55
C ASP A 483 -6.18 3.72 -24.31
N PHE A 484 -5.01 4.36 -24.23
CA PHE A 484 -4.16 4.38 -23.06
C PHE A 484 -3.69 5.80 -22.80
N TYR A 485 -4.36 6.49 -21.88
CA TYR A 485 -4.09 7.89 -21.58
C TYR A 485 -4.13 8.76 -22.85
N GLY A 486 -5.13 8.59 -23.72
CA GLY A 486 -5.26 9.38 -24.95
C GLY A 486 -4.35 8.93 -26.11
N ALA A 487 -3.52 7.90 -25.91
CA ALA A 487 -2.68 7.32 -26.93
C ALA A 487 -3.25 5.98 -27.41
N ARG A 488 -3.09 5.69 -28.70
CA ARG A 488 -3.52 4.42 -29.28
C ARG A 488 -2.54 3.32 -28.91
N VAL A 489 -3.07 2.14 -28.55
CA VAL A 489 -2.27 0.97 -28.23
C VAL A 489 -2.07 0.08 -29.45
N HIS A 490 -0.82 -0.32 -29.70
CA HIS A 490 -0.42 -1.19 -30.79
C HIS A 490 0.32 -2.44 -30.29
N ALA A 491 0.48 -3.43 -31.18
CA ALA A 491 1.43 -4.52 -30.94
C ALA A 491 2.88 -3.98 -31.01
N PRO A 492 3.85 -4.57 -30.29
CA PRO A 492 5.23 -4.09 -30.31
C PRO A 492 5.87 -4.01 -31.69
N GLU A 493 5.49 -4.90 -32.62
CA GLU A 493 5.97 -4.91 -34.00
C GLU A 493 5.69 -3.60 -34.74
N TYR A 494 4.68 -2.83 -34.32
CA TYR A 494 4.35 -1.52 -34.86
C TYR A 494 5.53 -0.54 -34.78
N LEU A 495 6.38 -0.68 -33.76
CA LEU A 495 7.56 0.18 -33.57
C LEU A 495 8.57 0.10 -34.72
N ARG A 496 8.63 -1.02 -35.47
CA ARG A 496 9.61 -1.25 -36.55
C ARG A 496 9.45 -0.25 -37.69
N ASP A 497 8.20 0.04 -38.04
CA ASP A 497 7.86 0.85 -39.22
C ASP A 497 7.50 2.31 -38.86
N HIS A 498 7.37 2.61 -37.56
CA HIS A 498 6.88 3.90 -37.04
C HIS A 498 7.82 4.55 -36.02
N GLY A 499 9.12 4.24 -36.09
CA GLY A 499 10.15 4.78 -35.18
C GLY A 499 10.38 6.30 -35.29
N ASP A 500 9.77 6.95 -36.28
CA ASP A 500 9.75 8.40 -36.52
C ASP A 500 8.51 9.10 -35.90
N GLU A 501 7.49 8.36 -35.48
CA GLU A 501 6.32 8.89 -34.77
C GLU A 501 6.65 9.37 -33.35
N PHE A 502 7.76 8.90 -32.76
CA PHE A 502 8.19 9.30 -31.42
C PHE A 502 9.67 9.69 -31.35
N ASP A 503 9.99 10.56 -30.39
CA ASP A 503 11.35 10.97 -30.05
C ASP A 503 11.99 9.94 -29.10
N TYR A 504 11.23 9.45 -28.11
CA TYR A 504 11.70 8.52 -27.07
C TYR A 504 10.76 7.33 -26.87
N LEU A 505 11.33 6.16 -26.58
CA LEU A 505 10.63 4.95 -26.16
C LEU A 505 10.91 4.67 -24.69
N MET A 506 9.89 4.71 -23.85
CA MET A 506 10.00 4.41 -22.43
C MET A 506 9.61 2.96 -22.16
N ILE A 507 10.47 2.23 -21.45
CA ILE A 507 10.20 0.84 -21.08
C ILE A 507 9.49 0.80 -19.72
N ALA A 508 8.22 0.42 -19.73
CA ALA A 508 7.36 0.44 -18.55
C ALA A 508 7.15 -0.94 -17.94
N HIS A 509 8.25 -1.67 -17.66
CA HIS A 509 8.20 -2.96 -17.00
C HIS A 509 9.30 -3.13 -15.95
N TYR A 510 8.94 -3.22 -14.68
CA TYR A 510 9.89 -3.16 -13.56
C TYR A 510 10.86 -4.35 -13.43
N SER A 511 10.56 -5.51 -14.02
CA SER A 511 11.41 -6.70 -13.89
C SER A 511 11.93 -7.31 -15.19
N ARG A 512 11.54 -6.76 -16.35
CA ARG A 512 11.89 -7.28 -17.68
C ARG A 512 12.36 -6.17 -18.62
N PHE A 513 12.76 -5.03 -18.06
CA PHE A 513 13.14 -3.88 -18.87
C PHE A 513 14.38 -4.16 -19.73
N ASP A 514 15.30 -5.02 -19.27
CA ASP A 514 16.49 -5.39 -20.04
C ASP A 514 16.10 -6.24 -21.26
N GLU A 515 15.24 -7.24 -21.08
CA GLU A 515 14.69 -8.05 -22.18
C GLU A 515 13.92 -7.18 -23.20
N ILE A 516 13.06 -6.28 -22.72
CA ILE A 516 12.28 -5.38 -23.59
C ILE A 516 13.21 -4.40 -24.32
N CYS A 517 14.30 -3.95 -23.68
CA CYS A 517 15.30 -3.11 -24.32
C CYS A 517 15.97 -3.86 -25.47
N ASP A 518 16.37 -5.11 -25.26
CA ASP A 518 16.98 -5.94 -26.30
C ASP A 518 16.00 -6.18 -27.46
N GLU A 519 14.71 -6.41 -27.17
CA GLU A 519 13.68 -6.51 -28.20
C GLU A 519 13.51 -5.21 -29.01
N ALA A 520 13.45 -4.06 -28.34
CA ALA A 520 13.36 -2.76 -29.01
C ALA A 520 14.58 -2.48 -29.89
N LEU A 521 15.79 -2.82 -29.44
CA LEU A 521 17.01 -2.72 -30.23
C LEU A 521 16.96 -3.62 -31.47
N GLN A 522 16.47 -4.86 -31.33
CA GLN A 522 16.27 -5.78 -32.46
C GLN A 522 15.22 -5.28 -33.46
N MET A 523 14.26 -4.47 -33.02
CA MET A 523 13.27 -3.79 -33.87
C MET A 523 13.83 -2.55 -34.57
N GLY A 524 15.11 -2.21 -34.36
CA GLY A 524 15.78 -1.09 -35.02
C GLY A 524 15.62 0.25 -34.29
N ILE A 525 15.09 0.25 -33.05
CA ILE A 525 15.01 1.47 -32.24
C ILE A 525 16.42 1.81 -31.72
N PRO A 526 16.95 3.03 -31.99
CA PRO A 526 18.27 3.41 -31.51
C PRO A 526 18.34 3.45 -29.98
N LYS A 527 19.49 3.05 -29.40
CA LYS A 527 19.66 2.96 -27.95
C LYS A 527 19.44 4.30 -27.25
N GLU A 528 19.86 5.39 -27.89
CA GLU A 528 19.70 6.77 -27.43
C GLU A 528 18.25 7.26 -27.38
N LYS A 529 17.32 6.57 -28.06
CA LYS A 529 15.88 6.83 -27.95
C LYS A 529 15.23 6.07 -26.79
N ILE A 530 15.89 5.05 -26.24
CA ILE A 530 15.28 4.15 -25.24
C ILE A 530 15.57 4.70 -23.84
N ILE A 531 14.49 4.99 -23.10
CA ILE A 531 14.56 5.42 -21.70
C ILE A 531 14.09 4.26 -20.80
N MET A 532 14.97 3.87 -19.90
CA MET A 532 14.73 2.83 -18.91
C MET A 532 13.92 3.38 -17.74
N PRO A 533 13.14 2.52 -17.02
CA PRO A 533 12.26 3.01 -15.95
C PRO A 533 13.02 3.66 -14.78
N TYR A 534 14.29 3.31 -14.59
CA TYR A 534 15.16 3.86 -13.55
C TYR A 534 15.95 5.12 -13.99
N GLU A 535 15.82 5.53 -15.26
CA GLU A 535 16.36 6.80 -15.76
C GLU A 535 15.37 7.96 -15.58
N ILE A 536 14.17 7.66 -15.06
CA ILE A 536 13.09 8.58 -14.73
C ILE A 536 13.06 8.87 -13.22
#